data_AF-A0A525W7M3-F1
#
_entry.id   AF-A0A525W7M3-F1
#
_cell.length_a   1.000
_cell.length_b   1.000
_cell.length_c   1.000
_cell.angle_alpha   90.00
_cell.angle_beta   90.00
_cell.angle_gamma   90.00
#
_symmetry.space_group_name_H-M   'P 1'
#
loop_
_entity.id
_entity.type
_entity.pdbx_description
1 polymer ?
#
loop_
_entity_poly.entity_id
_entity_poly.type
_entity_poly.pdbx_seq_one_letter_code
_entity_poly.pdbx_strand_id
1 'polypeptide(L)'
;MAGDSVRTALTSPDCLRFPANQTLAHQFDQSGGKVIRQSTGHLVFYRHDGRRFLATDPDGHPLHECEWGVDPGGRTVLVRARLRLDWGRWVGLKPGGLVNETRLNLATKPGWQRLKAEDLRHMAAQAMRVPIEEVRFFYGDEDLVIDAHGQATIRHRKDAFYVLEDGTFESARFMSCMGAMHWEQIDFLPVVELFKSLLPGTGSAAFELIRGLYDDQNEGQPSPRPLRYRGIPTYPSEAAFRLFSSFFTPQADAGGDPIALFMDPSRSHRVTWLPAPAPPLRYFDEAYRLCVTVQGEVLLKTTCADDPAGLSYVNPKGRRMVAWDRSAVIVDGHLQLSDRDCKKDVSLSQELARVTSSPVVPPPSPVDWRAVFVSAVPAVQPAEVFGAVLLYPQDETPVGELAAQPFVADYLQDLAEQDREIGQILVRAERILIDNGDAVISTCVPFDRPREVVAHISHPPFACKQAQQLWTVCAELQRWEWLERTRFMLSSATSQSESYDLVYAWLPYAEFEQTSTLTAWVRALAQRIKTGGNVFVVGPARTGDELSRAGLQRCWEEAVERLPTFAMHKTILPKAKLRSGLTLFHVRRA
;
A
#
# COMPACT_ATOMS: atom_id res chain seq x y z
N MET A 1 -33.71 -5.96 -20.19
CA MET A 1 -33.12 -6.82 -21.24
C MET A 1 -31.62 -6.77 -21.04
N ALA A 2 -31.01 -7.83 -20.49
CA ALA A 2 -29.55 -7.87 -20.33
C ALA A 2 -28.93 -7.94 -21.72
N GLY A 3 -28.02 -7.00 -22.04
CA GLY A 3 -27.22 -7.07 -23.25
C GLY A 3 -26.29 -8.29 -23.22
N ASP A 4 -25.78 -8.69 -24.38
CA ASP A 4 -24.76 -9.73 -24.47
C ASP A 4 -23.49 -9.26 -23.72
N SER A 5 -23.20 -9.85 -22.55
CA SER A 5 -22.08 -9.45 -21.70
C SER A 5 -20.71 -9.63 -22.38
N VAL A 6 -20.61 -10.56 -23.35
CA VAL A 6 -19.42 -10.71 -24.20
C VAL A 6 -19.25 -9.46 -25.07
N ARG A 7 -20.32 -9.03 -25.73
CA ARG A 7 -20.31 -7.81 -26.56
C ARG A 7 -20.03 -6.55 -25.72
N THR A 8 -20.65 -6.43 -24.55
CA THR A 8 -20.41 -5.31 -23.63
C THR A 8 -18.92 -5.24 -23.26
N ALA A 9 -18.32 -6.36 -22.86
CA ALA A 9 -16.91 -6.43 -22.49
C ALA A 9 -15.96 -6.05 -23.65
N LEU A 10 -16.26 -6.47 -24.88
CA LEU A 10 -15.42 -6.20 -26.06
C LEU A 10 -15.61 -4.80 -26.66
N THR A 11 -16.69 -4.09 -26.33
CA THR A 11 -17.00 -2.78 -26.94
C THR A 11 -16.96 -1.62 -25.95
N SER A 12 -16.98 -1.89 -24.65
CA SER A 12 -16.92 -0.84 -23.63
C SER A 12 -15.52 -0.22 -23.52
N PRO A 13 -15.40 1.11 -23.58
CA PRO A 13 -14.13 1.79 -23.34
C PRO A 13 -13.63 1.59 -21.91
N ASP A 14 -14.51 1.27 -20.95
CA ASP A 14 -14.08 1.00 -19.59
C ASP A 14 -13.40 -0.36 -19.47
N CYS A 15 -13.79 -1.33 -20.32
CA CYS A 15 -13.15 -2.65 -20.38
C CYS A 15 -11.83 -2.63 -21.13
N LEU A 16 -11.74 -1.90 -22.26
CA LEU A 16 -10.57 -1.89 -23.13
C LEU A 16 -10.02 -0.48 -23.34
N ARG A 17 -8.85 -0.20 -22.75
CA ARG A 17 -8.11 1.06 -22.95
C ARG A 17 -6.82 0.89 -23.73
N PHE A 18 -6.28 -0.32 -23.84
CA PHE A 18 -5.06 -0.52 -24.63
C PHE A 18 -5.40 -0.53 -26.13
N PRO A 19 -4.77 0.30 -26.96
CA PRO A 19 -5.09 0.39 -28.39
C PRO A 19 -4.97 -0.95 -29.13
N ALA A 20 -3.99 -1.77 -28.74
CA ALA A 20 -3.81 -3.12 -29.30
C ALA A 20 -5.02 -4.03 -29.01
N ASN A 21 -5.57 -3.95 -27.79
CA ASN A 21 -6.72 -4.76 -27.40
C ASN A 21 -8.03 -4.24 -28.01
N GLN A 22 -8.18 -2.92 -28.20
CA GLN A 22 -9.32 -2.36 -28.93
C GLN A 22 -9.35 -2.86 -30.38
N THR A 23 -8.20 -2.86 -31.05
CA THR A 23 -8.05 -3.41 -32.40
C THR A 23 -8.40 -4.90 -32.43
N LEU A 24 -7.87 -5.67 -31.48
CA LEU A 24 -8.17 -7.09 -31.32
C LEU A 24 -9.67 -7.34 -31.12
N ALA A 25 -10.33 -6.56 -30.27
CA ALA A 25 -11.75 -6.73 -29.97
C ALA A 25 -12.66 -6.48 -31.18
N HIS A 26 -12.32 -5.51 -32.04
CA HIS A 26 -13.03 -5.27 -33.30
C HIS A 26 -12.93 -6.45 -34.28
N GLN A 27 -11.85 -7.24 -34.19
CA GLN A 27 -11.58 -8.37 -35.07
C GLN A 27 -11.61 -9.70 -34.32
N PHE A 28 -12.26 -9.76 -33.15
CA PHE A 28 -12.09 -10.84 -32.18
C PHE A 28 -12.25 -12.24 -32.80
N ASP A 29 -13.38 -12.48 -33.47
CA ASP A 29 -13.65 -13.78 -34.12
C ASP A 29 -12.69 -14.05 -35.29
N GLN A 30 -12.39 -13.04 -36.11
CA GLN A 30 -11.51 -13.16 -37.28
C GLN A 30 -10.06 -13.42 -36.88
N SER A 31 -9.65 -12.90 -35.73
CA SER A 31 -8.31 -13.03 -35.18
C SER A 31 -8.08 -14.35 -34.45
N GLY A 32 -9.09 -15.23 -34.34
CA GLY A 32 -9.01 -16.47 -33.57
C GLY A 32 -9.13 -16.26 -32.06
N GLY A 33 -9.77 -15.18 -31.62
CA GLY A 33 -10.06 -14.91 -30.22
C GLY A 33 -10.97 -15.98 -29.60
N LYS A 34 -10.76 -16.27 -28.32
CA LYS A 34 -11.54 -17.26 -27.56
C LYS A 34 -12.07 -16.63 -26.28
N VAL A 35 -13.34 -16.88 -25.96
CA VAL A 35 -13.94 -16.53 -24.67
C VAL A 35 -14.32 -17.79 -23.92
N ILE A 36 -14.01 -17.83 -22.62
CA ILE A 36 -14.41 -18.91 -21.72
C ILE A 36 -15.30 -18.31 -20.64
N ARG A 37 -16.52 -18.86 -20.50
CA ARG A 37 -17.38 -18.61 -19.35
C ARG A 37 -17.08 -19.64 -18.27
N GLN A 38 -16.60 -19.20 -17.12
CA GLN A 38 -16.33 -20.06 -15.97
C GLN A 38 -17.64 -20.53 -15.32
N SER A 39 -17.57 -21.56 -14.47
CA SER A 39 -18.71 -22.05 -13.70
C SER A 39 -19.32 -20.98 -12.77
N THR A 40 -18.52 -19.97 -12.43
CA THR A 40 -18.89 -18.79 -11.64
C THR A 40 -19.57 -17.70 -12.48
N GLY A 41 -19.77 -17.93 -13.78
CA GLY A 41 -20.33 -16.97 -14.73
C GLY A 41 -19.33 -15.95 -15.29
N HIS A 42 -18.15 -15.81 -14.65
CA HIS A 42 -17.11 -14.88 -15.07
C HIS A 42 -16.62 -15.20 -16.49
N LEU A 43 -16.21 -14.16 -17.21
CA LEU A 43 -15.75 -14.28 -18.59
C LEU A 43 -14.25 -14.02 -18.66
N VAL A 44 -13.54 -14.88 -19.39
CA VAL A 44 -12.11 -14.73 -19.66
C VAL A 44 -11.88 -14.75 -21.16
N PHE A 45 -11.19 -13.73 -21.66
CA PHE A 45 -10.96 -13.51 -23.08
C PHE A 45 -9.48 -13.71 -23.41
N TYR A 46 -9.23 -14.49 -24.46
CA TYR A 46 -7.91 -14.91 -24.89
C TYR A 46 -7.64 -14.47 -26.33
N ARG A 47 -6.38 -14.12 -26.57
CA ARG A 47 -5.79 -13.98 -27.91
C ARG A 47 -5.64 -15.36 -28.57
N HIS A 48 -5.37 -15.38 -29.87
CA HIS A 48 -5.12 -16.62 -30.62
C HIS A 48 -3.94 -17.44 -30.11
N ASP A 49 -2.95 -16.79 -29.48
CA ASP A 49 -1.79 -17.44 -28.86
C ASP A 49 -2.07 -17.97 -27.45
N GLY A 50 -3.35 -17.98 -27.03
CA GLY A 50 -3.78 -18.48 -25.74
C GLY A 50 -3.53 -17.52 -24.57
N ARG A 51 -3.01 -16.31 -24.81
CA ARG A 51 -2.79 -15.33 -23.74
C ARG A 51 -4.06 -14.56 -23.40
N ARG A 52 -4.46 -14.60 -22.13
CA ARG A 52 -5.57 -13.81 -21.58
C ARG A 52 -5.30 -12.32 -21.71
N PHE A 53 -6.21 -11.55 -22.29
CA PHE A 53 -6.09 -10.09 -22.38
C PHE A 53 -7.19 -9.33 -21.62
N LEU A 54 -8.29 -9.97 -21.26
CA LEU A 54 -9.39 -9.37 -20.49
C LEU A 54 -10.05 -10.43 -19.60
N ALA A 55 -10.45 -10.03 -18.40
CA ALA A 55 -11.36 -10.79 -17.54
C ALA A 55 -12.45 -9.88 -16.98
N THR A 56 -13.67 -10.40 -16.88
CA THR A 56 -14.82 -9.68 -16.35
C THR A 56 -15.61 -10.53 -15.36
N ASP A 57 -16.42 -9.87 -14.55
CA ASP A 57 -17.52 -10.52 -13.84
C ASP A 57 -18.62 -11.00 -14.82
N PRO A 58 -19.67 -11.70 -14.37
CA PRO A 58 -20.71 -12.24 -15.25
C PRO A 58 -21.47 -11.21 -16.10
N ASP A 59 -21.59 -9.98 -15.60
CA ASP A 59 -22.31 -8.87 -16.24
C ASP A 59 -21.44 -8.09 -17.23
N GLY A 60 -20.14 -8.41 -17.29
CA GLY A 60 -19.19 -7.79 -18.20
C GLY A 60 -18.43 -6.61 -17.58
N HIS A 61 -18.50 -6.41 -16.26
CA HIS A 61 -17.68 -5.40 -15.59
C HIS A 61 -16.23 -5.88 -15.52
N PRO A 62 -15.25 -5.05 -15.90
CA PRO A 62 -13.88 -5.49 -16.06
C PRO A 62 -13.20 -5.69 -14.70
N LEU A 63 -12.48 -6.79 -14.57
CA LEU A 63 -11.60 -7.14 -13.47
C LEU A 63 -10.17 -6.67 -13.75
N HIS A 64 -9.65 -7.03 -14.92
CA HIS A 64 -8.34 -6.62 -15.41
C HIS A 64 -8.24 -6.68 -16.93
N GLU A 65 -7.32 -5.89 -17.48
CA GLU A 65 -6.91 -5.90 -18.88
C GLU A 65 -5.40 -6.07 -18.98
N CYS A 66 -4.92 -6.93 -19.87
CA CYS A 66 -3.51 -7.20 -20.12
C CYS A 66 -3.13 -6.84 -21.57
N GLU A 67 -2.03 -6.12 -21.75
CA GLU A 67 -1.41 -5.91 -23.07
C GLU A 67 -0.20 -6.83 -23.21
N TRP A 68 -0.24 -7.69 -24.21
CA TRP A 68 0.86 -8.60 -24.55
C TRP A 68 1.59 -8.08 -25.79
N GLY A 69 2.91 -8.21 -25.79
CA GLY A 69 3.79 -7.84 -26.88
C GLY A 69 4.81 -8.93 -27.15
N VAL A 70 5.82 -8.59 -27.96
CA VAL A 70 6.91 -9.50 -28.31
C VAL A 70 8.23 -8.82 -27.96
N ASP A 71 9.10 -9.52 -27.24
CA ASP A 71 10.44 -9.02 -26.91
C ASP A 71 11.39 -9.10 -28.13
N PRO A 72 12.60 -8.49 -28.08
CA PRO A 72 13.57 -8.58 -29.18
C PRO A 72 13.98 -10.02 -29.56
N GLY A 73 13.78 -10.99 -28.66
CA GLY A 73 14.03 -12.41 -28.89
C GLY A 73 12.85 -13.16 -29.51
N GLY A 74 11.76 -12.48 -29.84
CA GLY A 74 10.57 -13.09 -30.43
C GLY A 74 9.64 -13.77 -29.41
N ARG A 75 9.86 -13.60 -28.11
CA ARG A 75 9.03 -14.20 -27.06
C ARG A 75 7.86 -13.30 -26.70
N THR A 76 6.68 -13.89 -26.52
CA THR A 76 5.51 -13.15 -26.02
C THR A 76 5.72 -12.76 -24.56
N VAL A 77 5.59 -11.46 -24.26
CA VAL A 77 5.80 -10.89 -22.92
C VAL A 77 4.63 -9.99 -22.52
N LEU A 78 4.34 -9.92 -21.22
CA LEU A 78 3.38 -8.95 -20.70
C LEU A 78 4.03 -7.56 -20.75
N VAL A 79 3.43 -6.62 -21.47
CA VAL A 79 3.95 -5.24 -21.60
C VAL A 79 3.46 -4.38 -20.45
N ARG A 80 2.17 -4.53 -20.12
CA ARG A 80 1.50 -3.85 -19.01
C ARG A 80 0.15 -4.49 -18.75
N ALA A 81 -0.38 -4.27 -17.56
CA ALA A 81 -1.75 -4.60 -17.22
C ALA A 81 -2.39 -3.44 -16.45
N ARG A 82 -3.72 -3.44 -16.40
CA ARG A 82 -4.48 -2.60 -15.47
C ARG A 82 -5.52 -3.44 -14.75
N LEU A 83 -5.71 -3.14 -13.47
CA LEU A 83 -6.50 -3.88 -12.50
C LEU A 83 -7.56 -2.94 -11.94
N ARG A 84 -8.84 -3.32 -12.02
CA ARG A 84 -9.92 -2.53 -11.41
C ARG A 84 -10.01 -2.90 -9.93
N LEU A 85 -10.06 -1.91 -9.05
CA LEU A 85 -10.25 -2.09 -7.62
C LEU A 85 -11.75 -2.17 -7.28
N ASP A 86 -12.06 -2.70 -6.09
CA ASP A 86 -13.44 -2.96 -5.63
C ASP A 86 -14.29 -1.68 -5.51
N TRP A 87 -13.64 -0.52 -5.39
CA TRP A 87 -14.27 0.81 -5.35
C TRP A 87 -14.17 1.55 -6.69
N GLY A 88 -13.79 0.86 -7.77
CA GLY A 88 -13.87 1.33 -9.16
C GLY A 88 -12.60 1.96 -9.73
N ARG A 89 -11.60 2.31 -8.90
CA ARG A 89 -10.33 2.89 -9.36
C ARG A 89 -9.48 1.89 -10.14
N TRP A 90 -8.67 2.37 -11.07
CA TRP A 90 -7.70 1.58 -11.81
C TRP A 90 -6.29 1.69 -11.24
N VAL A 91 -5.62 0.54 -11.13
CA VAL A 91 -4.19 0.43 -10.85
C VAL A 91 -3.50 -0.19 -12.06
N GLY A 92 -2.40 0.41 -12.49
CA GLY A 92 -1.56 -0.11 -13.55
C GLY A 92 -0.42 -0.94 -13.00
N LEU A 93 0.01 -1.92 -13.77
CA LEU A 93 1.19 -2.75 -13.54
C LEU A 93 2.06 -2.67 -14.79
N LYS A 94 3.34 -2.33 -14.63
CA LYS A 94 4.37 -2.44 -15.69
C LYS A 94 5.44 -3.43 -15.26
N PRO A 95 5.55 -4.58 -15.95
CA PRO A 95 6.70 -5.46 -15.81
C PRO A 95 8.01 -4.73 -16.09
N GLY A 96 8.99 -4.86 -15.19
CA GLY A 96 10.25 -4.12 -15.28
C GLY A 96 10.11 -2.59 -15.31
N GLY A 97 8.99 -2.04 -14.81
CA GLY A 97 8.69 -0.60 -14.84
C GLY A 97 9.63 0.26 -13.98
N LEU A 98 10.39 -0.37 -13.08
CA LEU A 98 11.45 0.27 -12.30
C LEU A 98 12.77 -0.50 -12.47
N VAL A 99 13.82 0.21 -12.87
CA VAL A 99 15.17 -0.34 -13.01
C VAL A 99 16.14 0.50 -12.20
N ASN A 100 16.66 -0.07 -11.13
CA ASN A 100 17.65 0.58 -10.29
C ASN A 100 19.05 0.19 -10.79
N GLU A 101 19.83 1.19 -11.23
CA GLU A 101 21.21 0.99 -11.68
C GLU A 101 22.20 1.37 -10.57
N THR A 102 23.07 0.43 -10.21
CA THR A 102 24.22 0.67 -9.32
C THR A 102 25.51 0.51 -10.13
N ARG A 103 26.42 1.48 -10.01
CA ARG A 103 27.70 1.48 -10.71
C ARG A 103 28.86 1.36 -9.71
N LEU A 104 29.72 0.37 -9.91
CA LEU A 104 30.89 0.09 -9.08
C LEU A 104 32.17 0.12 -9.92
N ASN A 105 33.17 0.88 -9.48
CA ASN A 105 34.47 0.86 -10.13
C ASN A 105 35.30 -0.32 -9.60
N LEU A 106 35.50 -1.33 -10.44
CA LEU A 106 36.31 -2.52 -10.12
C LEU A 106 37.75 -2.40 -10.59
N ALA A 107 38.11 -1.34 -11.33
CA ALA A 107 39.46 -1.18 -11.91
C ALA A 107 40.59 -1.17 -10.87
N THR A 108 40.25 -0.85 -9.62
CA THR A 108 41.16 -0.86 -8.47
C THR A 108 41.38 -2.24 -7.85
N LYS A 109 40.59 -3.25 -8.23
CA LYS A 109 40.67 -4.61 -7.69
C LYS A 109 41.65 -5.46 -8.53
N PRO A 110 42.68 -6.09 -7.93
CA PRO A 110 43.59 -6.96 -8.67
C PRO A 110 42.84 -8.07 -9.41
N GLY A 111 43.14 -8.24 -10.71
CA GLY A 111 42.53 -9.28 -11.54
C GLY A 111 41.09 -9.01 -11.98
N TRP A 112 40.58 -7.78 -11.84
CA TRP A 112 39.21 -7.42 -12.21
C TRP A 112 38.84 -7.78 -13.66
N GLN A 113 39.81 -7.79 -14.58
CA GLN A 113 39.61 -8.15 -15.99
C GLN A 113 39.11 -9.59 -16.18
N ARG A 114 39.26 -10.45 -15.16
CA ARG A 114 38.81 -11.85 -15.18
C ARG A 114 37.43 -12.04 -14.56
N LEU A 115 36.89 -11.01 -13.91
CA LEU A 115 35.58 -11.08 -13.26
C LEU A 115 34.48 -11.20 -14.32
N LYS A 116 33.47 -12.02 -14.00
CA LYS A 116 32.27 -12.24 -14.80
C LYS A 116 31.03 -11.88 -13.98
N ALA A 117 29.87 -11.88 -14.63
CA ALA A 117 28.57 -11.71 -13.97
C ALA A 117 28.42 -12.65 -12.75
N GLU A 118 28.84 -13.90 -12.88
CA GLU A 118 28.76 -14.88 -11.80
C GLU A 118 29.59 -14.51 -10.56
N ASP A 119 30.77 -13.91 -10.73
CA ASP A 119 31.56 -13.41 -9.61
C ASP A 119 30.84 -12.26 -8.90
N LEU A 120 30.16 -11.39 -9.66
CA LEU A 120 29.33 -10.32 -9.08
C LEU A 120 28.15 -10.89 -8.30
N ARG A 121 27.51 -11.96 -8.78
CA ARG A 121 26.45 -12.66 -8.04
C ARG A 121 26.97 -13.23 -6.72
N HIS A 122 28.14 -13.87 -6.72
CA HIS A 122 28.76 -14.36 -5.49
C HIS A 122 29.07 -13.24 -4.49
N MET A 123 29.59 -12.11 -4.98
CA MET A 123 29.83 -10.93 -4.14
C MET A 123 28.52 -10.37 -3.56
N ALA A 124 27.46 -10.28 -4.38
CA ALA A 124 26.15 -9.82 -3.94
C ALA A 124 25.52 -10.78 -2.92
N ALA A 125 25.57 -12.09 -3.16
CA ALA A 125 25.07 -13.12 -2.24
C ALA A 125 25.76 -13.02 -0.87
N GLN A 126 27.08 -12.84 -0.86
CA GLN A 126 27.86 -12.64 0.36
C GLN A 126 27.49 -11.34 1.08
N ALA A 127 27.36 -10.23 0.35
CA ALA A 127 27.02 -8.92 0.91
C ALA A 127 25.61 -8.90 1.51
N MET A 128 24.64 -9.50 0.81
CA MET A 128 23.22 -9.54 1.21
C MET A 128 22.92 -10.69 2.18
N ARG A 129 23.87 -11.61 2.40
CA ARG A 129 23.72 -12.82 3.21
C ARG A 129 22.53 -13.69 2.79
N VAL A 130 22.34 -13.82 1.47
CA VAL A 130 21.30 -14.68 0.86
C VAL A 130 21.95 -15.80 0.05
N PRO A 131 21.27 -16.94 -0.16
CA PRO A 131 21.77 -17.99 -1.03
C PRO A 131 22.06 -17.47 -2.44
N ILE A 132 23.12 -17.97 -3.08
CA ILE A 132 23.50 -17.60 -4.45
C ILE A 132 22.36 -17.86 -5.45
N GLU A 133 21.56 -18.91 -5.22
CA GLU A 133 20.43 -19.25 -6.09
C GLU A 133 19.34 -18.18 -6.08
N GLU A 134 19.12 -17.48 -4.96
CA GLU A 134 18.19 -16.34 -4.94
C GLU A 134 18.75 -15.18 -5.78
N VAL A 135 20.05 -14.92 -5.70
CA VAL A 135 20.68 -13.87 -6.52
C VAL A 135 20.61 -14.21 -8.01
N ARG A 136 20.90 -15.45 -8.39
CA ARG A 136 20.75 -15.91 -9.78
C ARG A 136 19.32 -15.80 -10.28
N PHE A 137 18.34 -16.02 -9.40
CA PHE A 137 16.92 -15.92 -9.74
C PHE A 137 16.52 -14.49 -10.16
N PHE A 138 17.04 -13.47 -9.47
CA PHE A 138 16.65 -12.06 -9.73
C PHE A 138 17.63 -11.27 -10.63
N TYR A 139 18.83 -11.77 -10.88
CA TYR A 139 19.86 -11.07 -11.65
C TYR A 139 20.38 -11.92 -12.83
N GLY A 140 19.90 -11.60 -14.04
CA GLY A 140 20.37 -12.17 -15.29
C GLY A 140 21.80 -11.74 -15.65
N ASP A 141 22.35 -12.26 -16.75
CA ASP A 141 23.69 -11.86 -17.21
C ASP A 141 23.68 -10.41 -17.74
N GLU A 142 22.58 -10.00 -18.36
CA GLU A 142 22.32 -8.65 -18.86
C GLU A 142 22.18 -7.60 -17.74
N ASP A 143 21.92 -8.06 -16.52
CA ASP A 143 21.77 -7.22 -15.35
C ASP A 143 23.11 -6.97 -14.65
N LEU A 144 24.17 -7.69 -15.02
CA LEU A 144 25.49 -7.67 -14.37
C LEU A 144 26.60 -7.50 -15.43
N VAL A 145 26.80 -6.26 -15.88
CA VAL A 145 27.73 -5.96 -16.98
C VAL A 145 29.00 -5.30 -16.43
N ILE A 146 30.17 -5.81 -16.81
CA ILE A 146 31.48 -5.19 -16.55
C ILE A 146 32.01 -4.67 -17.88
N ASP A 147 32.25 -3.36 -17.96
CA ASP A 147 32.79 -2.77 -19.19
C ASP A 147 34.32 -2.91 -19.30
N ALA A 148 34.86 -2.50 -20.45
CA ALA A 148 36.29 -2.56 -20.75
C ALA A 148 37.16 -1.66 -19.85
N HIS A 149 36.56 -0.75 -19.08
CA HIS A 149 37.24 0.14 -18.14
C HIS A 149 37.13 -0.35 -16.69
N GLY A 150 36.51 -1.51 -16.46
CA GLY A 150 36.31 -2.08 -15.14
C GLY A 150 35.14 -1.46 -14.38
N GLN A 151 34.24 -0.75 -15.06
CA GLN A 151 33.01 -0.29 -14.47
C GLN A 151 31.97 -1.40 -14.51
N ALA A 152 31.60 -1.91 -13.34
CA ALA A 152 30.46 -2.81 -13.19
C ALA A 152 29.16 -2.00 -13.10
N THR A 153 28.15 -2.42 -13.85
CA THR A 153 26.78 -1.94 -13.80
C THR A 153 25.88 -3.09 -13.37
N ILE A 154 25.20 -2.90 -12.23
CA ILE A 154 24.23 -3.82 -11.66
C ILE A 154 22.84 -3.22 -11.88
N ARG A 155 21.94 -3.94 -12.54
CA ARG A 155 20.56 -3.54 -12.78
C ARG A 155 19.63 -4.41 -11.96
N HIS A 156 18.87 -3.81 -11.06
CA HIS A 156 17.81 -4.50 -10.34
C HIS A 156 16.47 -4.10 -10.97
N ARG A 157 15.83 -5.06 -11.64
CA ARG A 157 14.52 -4.88 -12.28
C ARG A 157 13.40 -5.20 -11.29
N LYS A 158 12.38 -4.35 -11.28
CA LYS A 158 11.20 -4.49 -10.45
C LYS A 158 9.95 -4.19 -11.27
N ASP A 159 8.89 -4.91 -10.96
CA ASP A 159 7.57 -4.61 -11.50
C ASP A 159 6.95 -3.47 -10.73
N ALA A 160 6.43 -2.48 -11.43
CA ALA A 160 5.95 -1.24 -10.82
C ALA A 160 4.44 -1.11 -10.91
N PHE A 161 3.83 -0.70 -9.79
CA PHE A 161 2.43 -0.37 -9.68
C PHE A 161 2.22 1.14 -9.77
N TYR A 162 1.13 1.53 -10.43
CA TYR A 162 0.79 2.93 -10.67
C TYR A 162 -0.69 3.18 -10.38
N VAL A 163 -1.01 4.35 -9.82
CA VAL A 163 -2.39 4.85 -9.82
C VAL A 163 -2.70 5.38 -11.22
N LEU A 164 -3.81 4.92 -11.82
CA LEU A 164 -4.29 5.40 -13.11
C LEU A 164 -5.56 6.23 -12.91
N GLU A 165 -5.43 7.56 -12.92
CA GLU A 165 -6.55 8.46 -12.63
C GLU A 165 -7.70 8.31 -13.63
N ASP A 166 -7.35 8.19 -14.91
CA ASP A 166 -8.27 8.03 -16.05
C ASP A 166 -8.28 6.59 -16.62
N GLY A 167 -7.64 5.65 -15.90
CA GLY A 167 -7.48 4.27 -16.36
C GLY A 167 -6.38 4.06 -17.42
N THR A 168 -5.58 5.09 -17.72
CA THR A 168 -4.46 5.04 -18.68
C THR A 168 -3.11 5.27 -18.00
N PHE A 169 -2.02 5.00 -18.73
CA PHE A 169 -0.66 5.22 -18.24
C PHE A 169 -0.09 6.61 -18.55
N GLU A 170 -0.84 7.51 -19.18
CA GLU A 170 -0.35 8.83 -19.60
C GLU A 170 -0.08 9.74 -18.39
N SER A 171 -0.97 9.70 -17.40
CA SER A 171 -0.91 10.46 -16.14
C SER A 171 -0.57 9.57 -14.93
N ALA A 172 0.00 8.38 -15.17
CA ALA A 172 0.27 7.39 -14.15
C ALA A 172 1.21 7.91 -13.05
N ARG A 173 0.81 7.70 -11.80
CA ARG A 173 1.61 8.05 -10.62
C ARG A 173 2.17 6.80 -9.98
N PHE A 174 3.49 6.75 -9.80
CA PHE A 174 4.14 5.62 -9.14
C PHE A 174 3.59 5.42 -7.73
N MET A 175 3.31 4.16 -7.39
CA MET A 175 2.71 3.77 -6.13
C MET A 175 3.63 2.86 -5.32
N SER A 176 4.02 1.74 -5.90
CA SER A 176 4.76 0.67 -5.21
C SER A 176 5.46 -0.20 -6.26
N CYS A 177 6.33 -1.10 -5.82
CA CYS A 177 6.96 -2.07 -6.72
C CYS A 177 7.14 -3.41 -6.03
N MET A 178 7.42 -4.44 -6.82
CA MET A 178 7.69 -5.79 -6.36
C MET A 178 8.78 -6.45 -7.19
N GLY A 179 9.31 -7.57 -6.72
CA GLY A 179 10.28 -8.36 -7.50
C GLY A 179 9.73 -8.66 -8.91
N ALA A 180 10.58 -8.54 -9.94
CA ALA A 180 10.17 -8.75 -11.31
C ALA A 180 9.65 -10.18 -11.51
N MET A 181 8.39 -10.32 -11.89
CA MET A 181 7.74 -11.61 -12.09
C MET A 181 8.02 -12.15 -13.49
N HIS A 182 8.10 -13.47 -13.61
CA HIS A 182 8.02 -14.16 -14.90
C HIS A 182 6.55 -14.25 -15.34
N TRP A 183 6.00 -13.18 -15.90
CA TRP A 183 4.57 -13.09 -16.23
C TRP A 183 4.09 -14.13 -17.24
N GLU A 184 4.97 -14.58 -18.13
CA GLU A 184 4.72 -15.65 -19.09
C GLU A 184 4.66 -17.04 -18.44
N GLN A 185 5.21 -17.19 -17.23
CA GLN A 185 5.33 -18.42 -16.46
C GLN A 185 5.48 -18.14 -14.95
N ILE A 186 4.38 -17.91 -14.26
CA ILE A 186 4.33 -17.60 -12.82
C ILE A 186 4.95 -18.76 -12.02
N ASP A 187 6.03 -18.47 -11.30
CA ASP A 187 6.84 -19.46 -10.58
C ASP A 187 7.19 -19.07 -9.13
N PHE A 188 6.78 -17.88 -8.67
CA PHE A 188 6.92 -17.46 -7.28
C PHE A 188 5.84 -16.47 -6.82
N LEU A 189 5.79 -16.22 -5.50
CA LEU A 189 5.03 -15.15 -4.87
C LEU A 189 5.97 -13.99 -4.51
N PRO A 190 5.70 -12.76 -4.95
CA PRO A 190 6.66 -11.66 -4.83
C PRO A 190 6.57 -10.94 -3.48
N VAL A 191 7.70 -10.34 -3.09
CA VAL A 191 7.77 -9.31 -2.04
C VAL A 191 7.33 -7.96 -2.63
N VAL A 192 6.47 -7.24 -1.92
CA VAL A 192 6.05 -5.87 -2.28
C VAL A 192 6.77 -4.86 -1.40
N GLU A 193 7.37 -3.85 -2.02
CA GLU A 193 8.00 -2.71 -1.37
C GLU A 193 7.08 -1.49 -1.39
N LEU A 194 7.23 -0.57 -0.43
CA LEU A 194 6.32 0.57 -0.25
C LEU A 194 4.85 0.13 -0.09
N PHE A 195 4.61 -0.95 0.67
CA PHE A 195 3.28 -1.52 0.87
C PHE A 195 2.24 -0.50 1.38
N LYS A 196 2.64 0.44 2.24
CA LYS A 196 1.77 1.51 2.76
C LYS A 196 1.28 2.50 1.68
N SER A 197 1.88 2.48 0.49
CA SER A 197 1.47 3.29 -0.65
C SER A 197 0.38 2.63 -1.50
N LEU A 198 0.10 1.33 -1.29
CA LEU A 198 -0.92 0.62 -2.08
C LEU A 198 -2.32 1.16 -1.78
N LEU A 199 -3.07 1.46 -2.85
CA LEU A 199 -4.50 1.72 -2.74
C LEU A 199 -5.22 0.50 -2.15
N PRO A 200 -6.23 0.69 -1.28
CA PRO A 200 -7.02 -0.41 -0.74
C PRO A 200 -7.61 -1.29 -1.85
N GLY A 201 -7.39 -2.61 -1.73
CA GLY A 201 -7.81 -3.61 -2.72
C GLY A 201 -6.75 -3.97 -3.77
N THR A 202 -5.65 -3.22 -3.88
CA THR A 202 -4.61 -3.49 -4.89
C THR A 202 -4.04 -4.90 -4.78
N GLY A 203 -3.70 -5.34 -3.56
CA GLY A 203 -3.17 -6.69 -3.34
C GLY A 203 -4.13 -7.79 -3.82
N SER A 204 -5.43 -7.67 -3.51
CA SER A 204 -6.44 -8.64 -3.96
C SER A 204 -6.61 -8.64 -5.48
N ALA A 205 -6.67 -7.47 -6.13
CA ALA A 205 -6.81 -7.37 -7.58
C ALA A 205 -5.55 -7.87 -8.32
N ALA A 206 -4.36 -7.61 -7.78
CA ALA A 206 -3.10 -8.12 -8.33
C ALA A 206 -3.02 -9.64 -8.22
N PHE A 207 -3.42 -10.20 -7.07
CA PHE A 207 -3.46 -11.65 -6.88
C PHE A 207 -4.56 -12.34 -7.68
N GLU A 208 -5.67 -11.66 -7.99
CA GLU A 208 -6.67 -12.14 -8.94
C GLU A 208 -6.08 -12.29 -10.35
N LEU A 209 -5.25 -11.34 -10.80
CA LEU A 209 -4.50 -11.45 -12.05
C LEU A 209 -3.45 -12.57 -11.98
N ILE A 210 -2.59 -12.56 -10.96
CA ILE A 210 -1.51 -13.57 -10.80
C ILE A 210 -2.10 -14.97 -10.78
N ARG A 211 -3.18 -15.17 -10.01
CA ARG A 211 -3.86 -16.45 -9.91
C ARG A 211 -4.48 -16.86 -11.24
N GLY A 212 -5.13 -15.94 -11.94
CA GLY A 212 -5.70 -16.19 -13.26
C GLY A 212 -4.66 -16.62 -14.29
N LEU A 213 -3.54 -15.90 -14.39
CA LEU A 213 -2.45 -16.25 -15.30
C LEU A 213 -1.79 -17.58 -14.91
N TYR A 214 -1.61 -17.83 -13.61
CA TYR A 214 -1.09 -19.10 -13.12
C TYR A 214 -1.98 -20.28 -13.52
N ASP A 215 -3.30 -20.15 -13.38
CA ASP A 215 -4.24 -21.20 -13.78
C ASP A 215 -4.19 -21.46 -15.29
N ASP A 216 -4.14 -20.41 -16.12
CA ASP A 216 -3.99 -20.53 -17.58
C ASP A 216 -2.71 -21.30 -17.96
N GLN A 217 -1.63 -21.07 -17.24
CA GLN A 217 -0.31 -21.67 -17.51
C GLN A 217 -0.18 -23.11 -17.00
N ASN A 218 -1.08 -23.54 -16.10
CA ASN A 218 -1.11 -24.90 -15.55
C ASN A 218 -2.28 -25.73 -16.12
N GLU A 219 -3.07 -25.18 -17.05
CA GLU A 219 -4.16 -25.91 -17.71
C GLU A 219 -3.63 -27.20 -18.35
N GLY A 220 -4.28 -28.32 -18.05
CA GLY A 220 -3.90 -29.65 -18.56
C GLY A 220 -2.70 -30.32 -17.87
N GLN A 221 -2.05 -29.68 -16.90
CA GLN A 221 -0.98 -30.31 -16.11
C GLN A 221 -1.55 -31.28 -15.06
N PRO A 222 -0.94 -32.45 -14.83
CA PRO A 222 -1.43 -33.43 -13.85
C PRO A 222 -1.31 -32.95 -12.41
N SER A 223 -0.34 -32.06 -12.15
CA SER A 223 -0.13 -31.43 -10.85
C SER A 223 0.30 -29.97 -11.04
N PRO A 224 -0.34 -29.01 -10.37
CA PRO A 224 0.00 -27.61 -10.48
C PRO A 224 1.38 -27.32 -9.89
N ARG A 225 2.14 -26.39 -10.50
CA ARG A 225 3.49 -26.03 -10.05
C ARG A 225 3.46 -25.37 -8.66
N PRO A 226 4.15 -25.88 -7.63
CA PRO A 226 4.21 -25.21 -6.35
C PRO A 226 4.96 -23.87 -6.48
N LEU A 227 4.39 -22.81 -5.90
CA LEU A 227 5.04 -21.51 -5.78
C LEU A 227 5.80 -21.40 -4.47
N ARG A 228 6.79 -20.51 -4.42
CA ARG A 228 7.53 -20.15 -3.20
C ARG A 228 7.53 -18.64 -3.03
N TYR A 229 7.59 -18.17 -1.79
CA TYR A 229 7.79 -16.75 -1.51
C TYR A 229 9.25 -16.38 -1.75
N ARG A 230 9.51 -15.41 -2.64
CA ARG A 230 10.87 -15.00 -3.03
C ARG A 230 11.00 -13.47 -3.09
N GLY A 231 12.17 -12.99 -2.68
CA GLY A 231 12.61 -11.61 -2.82
C GLY A 231 13.95 -11.37 -2.14
N ILE A 232 14.61 -10.27 -2.49
CA ILE A 232 15.94 -9.91 -1.96
C ILE A 232 15.87 -8.54 -1.27
N PRO A 233 15.77 -8.49 0.08
CA PRO A 233 15.48 -9.61 0.99
C PRO A 233 13.96 -9.90 1.07
N THR A 234 13.60 -11.00 1.73
CA THR A 234 12.19 -11.32 2.05
C THR A 234 11.71 -10.56 3.29
N TYR A 235 10.46 -10.06 3.26
CA TYR A 235 9.81 -9.36 4.38
C TYR A 235 8.45 -10.01 4.71
N PRO A 236 8.45 -11.19 5.37
CA PRO A 236 7.20 -11.85 5.70
C PRO A 236 6.38 -11.03 6.70
N SER A 237 5.07 -11.05 6.54
CA SER A 237 4.11 -10.40 7.44
C SER A 237 2.80 -11.19 7.48
N GLU A 238 2.05 -11.05 8.57
CA GLU A 238 0.72 -11.68 8.66
C GLU A 238 -0.22 -11.22 7.53
N ALA A 239 -0.13 -9.94 7.14
CA ALA A 239 -0.94 -9.38 6.06
C ALA A 239 -0.62 -10.08 4.72
N ALA A 240 0.66 -10.27 4.40
CA ALA A 240 1.08 -11.02 3.22
C ALA A 240 0.63 -12.48 3.29
N PHE A 241 0.84 -13.15 4.43
CA PHE A 241 0.42 -14.54 4.63
C PHE A 241 -1.09 -14.73 4.41
N ARG A 242 -1.93 -13.85 4.98
CA ARG A 242 -3.40 -13.89 4.84
C ARG A 242 -3.83 -13.63 3.39
N LEU A 243 -3.20 -12.66 2.71
CA LEU A 243 -3.45 -12.40 1.29
C LEU A 243 -3.12 -13.63 0.45
N PHE A 244 -1.91 -14.20 0.59
CA PHE A 244 -1.49 -15.38 -0.17
C PHE A 244 -2.42 -16.56 0.12
N SER A 245 -2.75 -16.79 1.40
CA SER A 245 -3.66 -17.85 1.85
C SER A 245 -5.07 -17.77 1.27
N SER A 246 -5.47 -16.59 0.79
CA SER A 246 -6.76 -16.42 0.12
C SER A 246 -6.75 -17.03 -1.28
N PHE A 247 -5.62 -17.02 -1.98
CA PHE A 247 -5.49 -17.48 -3.37
C PHE A 247 -4.73 -18.80 -3.51
N PHE A 248 -3.90 -19.14 -2.52
CA PHE A 248 -3.04 -20.31 -2.49
C PHE A 248 -3.05 -20.97 -1.11
N THR A 249 -2.99 -22.29 -1.04
CA THR A 249 -2.89 -23.06 0.19
C THR A 249 -1.42 -23.24 0.59
N PRO A 250 -0.99 -22.74 1.77
CA PRO A 250 0.38 -22.93 2.25
C PRO A 250 0.61 -24.37 2.69
N GLN A 251 1.79 -24.89 2.39
CA GLN A 251 2.27 -26.19 2.81
C GLN A 251 3.66 -26.07 3.43
N ALA A 252 3.87 -26.80 4.52
CA ALA A 252 5.13 -26.90 5.23
C ALA A 252 5.69 -28.31 5.11
N ASP A 253 7.02 -28.41 4.98
CA ASP A 253 7.71 -29.70 5.08
C ASP A 253 7.39 -30.37 6.43
N ALA A 254 7.23 -31.70 6.42
CA ALA A 254 7.17 -32.55 7.62
C ALA A 254 6.08 -32.19 8.67
N GLY A 255 4.97 -31.55 8.25
CA GLY A 255 3.85 -31.25 9.13
C GLY A 255 4.07 -30.08 10.10
N GLY A 256 5.09 -29.25 9.84
CA GLY A 256 5.31 -28.01 10.59
C GLY A 256 4.20 -26.97 10.39
N ASP A 257 4.16 -25.96 11.24
CA ASP A 257 3.22 -24.84 11.11
C ASP A 257 3.64 -23.88 9.98
N PRO A 258 2.86 -23.74 8.88
CA PRO A 258 3.23 -22.88 7.76
C PRO A 258 3.32 -21.41 8.11
N ILE A 259 2.51 -20.90 9.07
CA ILE A 259 2.60 -19.48 9.44
C ILE A 259 3.89 -19.20 10.21
N ALA A 260 4.26 -20.06 11.17
CA ALA A 260 5.51 -19.92 11.91
C ALA A 260 6.74 -19.98 10.99
N LEU A 261 6.72 -20.86 9.99
CA LEU A 261 7.78 -20.94 8.98
C LEU A 261 7.83 -19.70 8.08
N PHE A 262 6.67 -19.21 7.65
CA PHE A 262 6.59 -18.02 6.81
C PHE A 262 7.11 -16.79 7.53
N MET A 263 6.77 -16.61 8.80
CA MET A 263 7.15 -15.43 9.59
C MET A 263 8.65 -15.36 9.92
N ASP A 264 9.42 -16.43 9.73
CA ASP A 264 10.88 -16.42 9.83
C ASP A 264 11.50 -16.02 8.47
N PRO A 265 12.09 -14.81 8.32
CA PRO A 265 12.65 -14.37 7.04
C PRO A 265 13.66 -15.34 6.44
N SER A 266 14.46 -16.02 7.27
CA SER A 266 15.49 -16.97 6.81
C SER A 266 14.90 -18.28 6.28
N ARG A 267 13.64 -18.59 6.60
CA ARG A 267 12.96 -19.85 6.26
C ARG A 267 11.68 -19.65 5.46
N SER A 268 11.23 -18.41 5.27
CA SER A 268 9.98 -18.05 4.60
C SER A 268 9.82 -18.69 3.20
N HIS A 269 10.92 -18.77 2.45
CA HIS A 269 11.01 -19.40 1.13
C HIS A 269 10.77 -20.93 1.13
N ARG A 270 10.78 -21.58 2.30
CA ARG A 270 10.52 -23.02 2.44
C ARG A 270 9.04 -23.37 2.41
N VAL A 271 8.15 -22.40 2.64
CA VAL A 271 6.71 -22.63 2.50
C VAL A 271 6.38 -22.73 1.01
N THR A 272 5.81 -23.85 0.62
CA THR A 272 5.28 -24.07 -0.74
C THR A 272 3.81 -23.70 -0.79
N TRP A 273 3.39 -23.11 -1.90
CA TRP A 273 2.04 -22.61 -2.08
C TRP A 273 1.40 -23.29 -3.28
N LEU A 274 0.29 -23.98 -3.05
CA LEU A 274 -0.51 -24.63 -4.09
C LEU A 274 -1.78 -23.84 -4.38
N PRO A 275 -2.39 -23.94 -5.56
CA PRO A 275 -3.64 -23.25 -5.83
C PRO A 275 -4.72 -23.58 -4.79
N ALA A 276 -5.31 -22.56 -4.17
CA ALA A 276 -6.52 -22.75 -3.37
C ALA A 276 -7.70 -23.16 -4.29
N PRO A 277 -8.60 -24.04 -3.84
CA PRO A 277 -9.70 -24.54 -4.67
C PRO A 277 -10.76 -23.47 -4.97
N ALA A 278 -10.91 -22.49 -4.08
CA ALA A 278 -11.88 -21.41 -4.22
C ALA A 278 -11.19 -20.07 -3.90
N PRO A 279 -10.53 -19.42 -4.88
CA PRO A 279 -10.01 -18.07 -4.69
C PRO A 279 -11.17 -17.05 -4.56
N PRO A 280 -10.92 -15.86 -3.97
CA PRO A 280 -11.88 -14.77 -3.96
C PRO A 280 -12.30 -14.35 -5.38
N LEU A 281 -13.59 -14.07 -5.55
CA LEU A 281 -14.20 -13.59 -6.79
C LEU A 281 -14.99 -12.32 -6.50
N ARG A 282 -15.01 -11.41 -7.47
CA ARG A 282 -15.61 -10.09 -7.33
C ARG A 282 -16.76 -9.90 -8.31
N TYR A 283 -17.86 -9.39 -7.79
CA TYR A 283 -19.07 -9.10 -8.55
C TYR A 283 -19.37 -7.62 -8.36
N PHE A 284 -19.50 -6.88 -9.45
CA PHE A 284 -19.79 -5.45 -9.42
C PHE A 284 -21.27 -5.22 -9.64
N ASP A 285 -21.83 -4.28 -8.89
CA ASP A 285 -23.18 -3.79 -9.05
C ASP A 285 -23.12 -2.29 -9.24
N GLU A 286 -23.33 -1.83 -10.48
CA GLU A 286 -23.29 -0.42 -10.82
C GLU A 286 -24.47 0.36 -10.25
N ALA A 287 -25.63 -0.26 -10.10
CA ALA A 287 -26.83 0.40 -9.59
C ALA A 287 -26.65 0.83 -8.13
N TYR A 288 -26.00 -0.01 -7.33
CA TYR A 288 -25.68 0.29 -5.93
C TYR A 288 -24.24 0.76 -5.71
N ARG A 289 -23.45 0.90 -6.79
CA ARG A 289 -22.03 1.28 -6.78
C ARG A 289 -21.20 0.46 -5.79
N LEU A 290 -21.46 -0.85 -5.76
CA LEU A 290 -20.80 -1.76 -4.82
C LEU A 290 -20.06 -2.87 -5.53
N CYS A 291 -19.10 -3.47 -4.84
CA CYS A 291 -18.48 -4.73 -5.20
C CYS A 291 -18.65 -5.73 -4.06
N VAL A 292 -19.22 -6.88 -4.37
CA VAL A 292 -19.32 -8.03 -3.47
C VAL A 292 -18.16 -8.97 -3.75
N THR A 293 -17.38 -9.30 -2.73
CA THR A 293 -16.31 -10.30 -2.81
C THR A 293 -16.74 -11.58 -2.11
N VAL A 294 -16.67 -12.70 -2.83
CA VAL A 294 -17.12 -14.03 -2.37
C VAL A 294 -15.96 -15.01 -2.46
N GLN A 295 -15.85 -15.93 -1.50
CA GLN A 295 -14.91 -17.05 -1.56
C GLN A 295 -15.69 -18.37 -1.40
N GLY A 296 -15.69 -19.18 -2.47
CA GLY A 296 -16.61 -20.31 -2.58
C GLY A 296 -18.05 -19.81 -2.60
N GLU A 297 -18.81 -20.16 -1.57
CA GLU A 297 -20.22 -19.73 -1.37
C GLU A 297 -20.37 -18.81 -0.14
N VAL A 298 -19.27 -18.23 0.34
CA VAL A 298 -19.26 -17.40 1.54
C VAL A 298 -18.89 -15.97 1.18
N LEU A 299 -19.73 -15.01 1.61
CA LEU A 299 -19.43 -13.59 1.54
C LEU A 299 -18.13 -13.29 2.32
N LEU A 300 -17.14 -12.64 1.70
CA LEU A 300 -15.96 -12.17 2.41
C LEU A 300 -16.11 -10.72 2.86
N LYS A 301 -16.46 -9.85 1.93
CA LYS A 301 -16.61 -8.41 2.14
C LYS A 301 -17.47 -7.77 1.05
N THR A 302 -17.94 -6.57 1.34
CA THR A 302 -18.57 -5.67 0.37
C THR A 302 -17.91 -4.31 0.45
N THR A 303 -17.61 -3.70 -0.70
CA THR A 303 -17.06 -2.34 -0.78
C THR A 303 -18.02 -1.46 -1.54
N CYS A 304 -18.41 -0.32 -0.96
CA CYS A 304 -19.21 0.70 -1.64
C CYS A 304 -18.29 1.81 -2.14
N ALA A 305 -18.32 2.12 -3.43
CA ALA A 305 -17.43 3.10 -4.05
C ALA A 305 -17.73 4.55 -3.63
N ASP A 306 -18.93 4.80 -3.11
CA ASP A 306 -19.44 6.09 -2.64
C ASP A 306 -19.44 6.23 -1.11
N ASP A 307 -18.78 5.32 -0.39
CA ASP A 307 -18.71 5.34 1.07
C ASP A 307 -17.73 6.42 1.58
N PRO A 308 -18.18 7.43 2.33
CA PRO A 308 -17.31 8.48 2.85
C PRO A 308 -16.30 7.98 3.89
N ALA A 309 -16.50 6.79 4.48
CA ALA A 309 -15.50 6.18 5.35
C ALA A 309 -14.31 5.61 4.57
N GLY A 310 -14.46 5.32 3.27
CA GLY A 310 -13.41 4.69 2.47
C GLY A 310 -12.95 3.33 3.01
N LEU A 311 -13.90 2.53 3.51
CA LEU A 311 -13.69 1.23 4.15
C LEU A 311 -14.65 0.18 3.56
N SER A 312 -14.24 -1.09 3.56
CA SER A 312 -15.13 -2.20 3.24
C SER A 312 -15.94 -2.64 4.47
N TYR A 313 -17.12 -3.17 4.22
CA TYR A 313 -17.88 -3.98 5.18
C TYR A 313 -17.40 -5.43 5.11
N VAL A 314 -17.26 -6.11 6.26
CA VAL A 314 -16.70 -7.47 6.30
C VAL A 314 -17.68 -8.49 6.87
N ASN A 315 -17.59 -9.74 6.41
CA ASN A 315 -18.33 -10.82 7.04
C ASN A 315 -17.82 -11.03 8.49
N PRO A 316 -18.70 -11.02 9.51
CA PRO A 316 -18.32 -11.18 10.91
C PRO A 316 -17.86 -12.60 11.28
N LYS A 317 -18.04 -13.60 10.40
CA LYS A 317 -17.74 -15.01 10.66
C LYS A 317 -16.33 -15.19 11.26
N GLY A 318 -16.28 -15.84 12.43
CA GLY A 318 -15.03 -16.20 13.11
C GLY A 318 -14.28 -15.01 13.74
N ARG A 319 -14.85 -13.80 13.72
CA ARG A 319 -14.22 -12.62 14.30
C ARG A 319 -14.73 -12.36 15.71
N ARG A 320 -13.81 -12.06 16.63
CA ARG A 320 -14.16 -11.58 17.98
C ARG A 320 -14.73 -10.16 17.95
N MET A 321 -14.31 -9.38 16.97
CA MET A 321 -14.70 -7.99 16.77
C MET A 321 -14.66 -7.68 15.27
N VAL A 322 -15.63 -6.91 14.81
CA VAL A 322 -15.74 -6.51 13.42
C VAL A 322 -14.90 -5.24 13.21
N ALA A 323 -14.09 -5.20 12.15
CA ALA A 323 -13.23 -4.06 11.88
C ALA A 323 -14.08 -2.79 11.70
N TRP A 324 -13.79 -1.76 12.52
CA TRP A 324 -14.49 -0.47 12.56
C TRP A 324 -16.02 -0.59 12.73
N ASP A 325 -16.49 -1.69 13.35
CA ASP A 325 -17.91 -2.03 13.50
C ASP A 325 -18.71 -2.10 12.18
N ARG A 326 -18.04 -2.41 11.06
CA ARG A 326 -18.64 -2.49 9.73
C ARG A 326 -18.87 -3.94 9.28
N SER A 327 -20.11 -4.42 9.34
CA SER A 327 -20.46 -5.78 8.95
C SER A 327 -21.24 -5.85 7.64
N ALA A 328 -21.01 -6.92 6.87
CA ALA A 328 -21.84 -7.31 5.74
C ALA A 328 -22.38 -8.72 5.98
N VAL A 329 -23.70 -8.86 5.95
CA VAL A 329 -24.40 -10.13 6.15
C VAL A 329 -25.49 -10.31 5.10
N ILE A 330 -25.83 -11.56 4.81
CA ILE A 330 -26.91 -11.95 3.90
C ILE A 330 -28.03 -12.52 4.76
N VAL A 331 -29.20 -11.88 4.69
CA VAL A 331 -30.42 -12.26 5.41
C VAL A 331 -31.55 -12.31 4.39
N ASP A 332 -32.23 -13.46 4.30
CA ASP A 332 -33.37 -13.66 3.38
C ASP A 332 -33.08 -13.27 1.92
N GLY A 333 -31.85 -13.51 1.45
CA GLY A 333 -31.42 -13.16 0.09
C GLY A 333 -31.05 -11.68 -0.12
N HIS A 334 -31.13 -10.86 0.92
CA HIS A 334 -30.70 -9.46 0.90
C HIS A 334 -29.34 -9.29 1.57
N LEU A 335 -28.50 -8.45 0.99
CA LEU A 335 -27.25 -8.00 1.57
C LEU A 335 -27.54 -6.84 2.52
N GLN A 336 -27.36 -7.06 3.82
CA GLN A 336 -27.43 -6.03 4.84
C GLN A 336 -26.02 -5.54 5.19
N LEU A 337 -25.79 -4.26 4.95
CA LEU A 337 -24.58 -3.54 5.34
C LEU A 337 -24.87 -2.77 6.62
N SER A 338 -24.10 -3.02 7.68
CA SER A 338 -24.23 -2.31 8.96
C SER A 338 -22.95 -1.54 9.28
N ASP A 339 -23.11 -0.28 9.67
CA ASP A 339 -22.09 0.59 10.23
C ASP A 339 -22.63 1.07 11.59
N ARG A 340 -22.33 0.30 12.64
CA ARG A 340 -22.97 0.43 13.96
C ARG A 340 -24.51 0.43 13.85
N ASP A 341 -25.16 1.56 14.13
CA ASP A 341 -26.61 1.72 14.14
C ASP A 341 -27.19 1.99 12.74
N CYS A 342 -26.35 2.37 11.78
CA CYS A 342 -26.76 2.61 10.40
C CYS A 342 -26.83 1.29 9.64
N LYS A 343 -27.98 0.99 9.03
CA LYS A 343 -28.19 -0.20 8.19
C LYS A 343 -28.63 0.19 6.79
N LYS A 344 -28.12 -0.53 5.81
CA LYS A 344 -28.51 -0.44 4.39
C LYS A 344 -28.75 -1.84 3.86
N ASP A 345 -29.95 -2.09 3.38
CA ASP A 345 -30.29 -3.36 2.72
C ASP A 345 -30.19 -3.19 1.19
N VAL A 346 -29.59 -4.18 0.54
CA VAL A 346 -29.39 -4.21 -0.90
C VAL A 346 -29.85 -5.57 -1.43
N SER A 347 -30.64 -5.55 -2.49
CA SER A 347 -31.05 -6.78 -3.18
C SER A 347 -29.86 -7.37 -3.93
N LEU A 348 -29.60 -8.66 -3.71
CA LEU A 348 -28.55 -9.37 -4.43
C LEU A 348 -29.03 -9.81 -5.82
N SER A 349 -28.10 -9.85 -6.78
CA SER A 349 -28.36 -10.45 -8.09
C SER A 349 -28.61 -11.96 -7.97
N GLN A 350 -29.20 -12.56 -9.00
CA GLN A 350 -29.52 -13.99 -9.00
C GLN A 350 -28.25 -14.87 -8.91
N GLU A 351 -27.13 -14.40 -9.47
CA GLU A 351 -25.82 -15.07 -9.44
C GLU A 351 -25.28 -15.21 -8.01
N LEU A 352 -25.65 -14.27 -7.14
CA LEU A 352 -25.26 -14.21 -5.74
C LEU A 352 -26.29 -14.85 -4.79
N ALA A 353 -27.40 -15.39 -5.30
CA ALA A 353 -28.45 -15.98 -4.47
C ALA A 353 -27.99 -17.19 -3.63
N ARG A 354 -26.94 -17.90 -4.08
CA ARG A 354 -26.33 -19.03 -3.34
C ARG A 354 -25.36 -18.60 -2.23
N VAL A 355 -25.01 -17.32 -2.18
CA VAL A 355 -23.98 -16.83 -1.26
C VAL A 355 -24.55 -16.76 0.15
N THR A 356 -23.77 -17.25 1.10
CA THR A 356 -24.13 -17.31 2.52
C THR A 356 -23.19 -16.42 3.34
N SER A 357 -23.62 -16.12 4.56
CA SER A 357 -22.82 -15.37 5.53
C SER A 357 -23.15 -15.83 6.96
N SER A 358 -22.37 -15.37 7.94
CA SER A 358 -22.76 -15.56 9.35
C SER A 358 -23.74 -14.45 9.76
N PRO A 359 -24.95 -14.78 10.23
CA PRO A 359 -25.89 -13.76 10.73
C PRO A 359 -25.47 -13.21 12.09
N VAL A 360 -24.57 -13.90 12.80
CA VAL A 360 -24.09 -13.48 14.12
C VAL A 360 -23.08 -12.35 13.96
N VAL A 361 -23.48 -11.15 14.35
CA VAL A 361 -22.63 -9.96 14.43
C VAL A 361 -22.21 -9.78 15.89
N PRO A 362 -20.89 -9.74 16.19
CA PRO A 362 -20.39 -9.34 17.51
C PRO A 362 -20.93 -7.97 17.94
N PRO A 363 -21.00 -7.68 19.25
CA PRO A 363 -21.39 -6.35 19.72
C PRO A 363 -20.41 -5.29 19.19
N PRO A 364 -20.90 -4.07 18.90
CA PRO A 364 -20.05 -2.98 18.43
C PRO A 364 -19.05 -2.58 19.51
N SER A 365 -17.93 -2.00 19.08
CA SER A 365 -16.93 -1.45 19.98
C SER A 365 -17.50 -0.32 20.85
N PRO A 366 -17.02 -0.16 22.10
CA PRO A 366 -17.46 0.90 22.99
C PRO A 366 -17.27 2.31 22.39
N VAL A 367 -16.23 2.51 21.59
CA VAL A 367 -15.84 3.82 21.03
C VAL A 367 -15.67 3.72 19.51
N ASP A 368 -16.38 4.57 18.76
CA ASP A 368 -16.24 4.69 17.31
C ASP A 368 -14.95 5.45 16.96
N TRP A 369 -14.27 5.10 15.87
CA TRP A 369 -13.15 5.87 15.32
C TRP A 369 -13.54 7.33 15.04
N ARG A 370 -14.82 7.58 14.74
CA ARG A 370 -15.36 8.92 14.50
C ARG A 370 -15.38 9.80 15.75
N ALA A 371 -15.34 9.21 16.94
CA ALA A 371 -15.41 9.94 18.20
C ALA A 371 -14.21 10.86 18.45
N VAL A 372 -13.08 10.63 17.75
CA VAL A 372 -11.91 11.51 17.89
C VAL A 372 -12.16 12.90 17.29
N PHE A 373 -13.11 13.06 16.38
CA PHE A 373 -13.38 14.36 15.76
C PHE A 373 -14.26 15.23 16.67
N VAL A 374 -13.73 16.36 17.13
CA VAL A 374 -14.37 17.20 18.17
C VAL A 374 -15.72 17.79 17.75
N SER A 375 -15.88 18.16 16.47
CA SER A 375 -17.13 18.75 15.96
C SER A 375 -17.93 17.77 15.13
N ALA A 376 -17.32 17.26 14.06
CA ALA A 376 -17.90 16.27 13.17
C ALA A 376 -16.77 15.63 12.35
N VAL A 377 -17.02 14.44 11.82
CA VAL A 377 -16.17 13.86 10.77
C VAL A 377 -16.15 14.84 9.59
N PRO A 378 -14.97 15.21 9.06
CA PRO A 378 -14.88 16.12 7.94
C PRO A 378 -15.63 15.60 6.72
N ALA A 379 -16.28 16.51 5.98
CA ALA A 379 -16.87 16.17 4.69
C ALA A 379 -15.76 15.94 3.66
N VAL A 380 -15.67 14.72 3.14
CA VAL A 380 -14.62 14.27 2.21
C VAL A 380 -15.25 13.46 1.08
N GLN A 381 -14.64 13.50 -0.10
CA GLN A 381 -15.09 12.63 -1.18
C GLN A 381 -14.61 11.19 -0.93
N PRO A 382 -15.46 10.16 -1.12
CA PRO A 382 -15.09 8.76 -0.95
C PRO A 382 -13.79 8.37 -1.65
N ALA A 383 -13.62 8.82 -2.90
CA ALA A 383 -12.43 8.56 -3.70
C ALA A 383 -11.15 9.16 -3.11
N GLU A 384 -11.24 10.28 -2.39
CA GLU A 384 -10.09 10.90 -1.70
C GLU A 384 -9.70 10.10 -0.46
N VAL A 385 -10.67 9.55 0.27
CA VAL A 385 -10.39 8.71 1.46
C VAL A 385 -9.81 7.35 1.04
N PHE A 386 -10.39 6.70 0.02
CA PHE A 386 -9.77 5.50 -0.56
C PHE A 386 -8.38 5.81 -1.15
N GLY A 387 -8.22 7.01 -1.72
CA GLY A 387 -6.99 7.50 -2.33
C GLY A 387 -5.96 8.09 -1.36
N ALA A 388 -6.24 8.15 -0.05
CA ALA A 388 -5.37 8.75 0.96
C ALA A 388 -4.19 7.82 1.29
N VAL A 389 -3.30 7.65 0.31
CA VAL A 389 -2.05 6.89 0.40
C VAL A 389 -0.88 7.78 0.01
N LEU A 390 0.31 7.45 0.53
CA LEU A 390 1.52 8.24 0.27
C LEU A 390 2.16 7.78 -1.03
N LEU A 391 2.22 8.67 -2.01
CA LEU A 391 2.82 8.39 -3.32
C LEU A 391 4.16 9.11 -3.45
N TYR A 392 5.14 8.39 -4.01
CA TYR A 392 6.51 8.85 -4.13
C TYR A 392 6.89 8.98 -5.60
N PRO A 393 7.43 10.12 -6.06
CA PRO A 393 7.95 10.22 -7.42
C PRO A 393 9.09 9.24 -7.65
N GLN A 394 9.08 8.54 -8.79
CA GLN A 394 10.16 7.65 -9.20
C GLN A 394 11.32 8.38 -9.89
N ASP A 395 11.17 9.69 -10.12
CA ASP A 395 12.14 10.56 -10.76
C ASP A 395 12.73 11.58 -9.76
N GLU A 396 13.34 12.66 -10.27
CA GLU A 396 13.96 13.68 -9.44
C GLU A 396 12.98 14.74 -8.90
N THR A 397 11.68 14.59 -9.16
CA THR A 397 10.65 15.47 -8.60
C THR A 397 10.68 15.33 -7.07
N PRO A 398 10.68 16.46 -6.32
CA PRO A 398 10.65 16.40 -4.87
C PRO A 398 9.43 15.65 -4.34
N VAL A 399 9.65 14.79 -3.34
CA VAL A 399 8.60 14.12 -2.58
C VAL A 399 7.67 15.17 -1.96
N GLY A 400 6.36 14.94 -2.09
CA GLY A 400 5.33 15.83 -1.54
C GLY A 400 5.31 15.84 -0.02
N GLU A 401 4.71 16.88 0.56
CA GLU A 401 4.70 17.14 2.01
C GLU A 401 4.27 15.93 2.85
N LEU A 402 3.07 15.41 2.61
CA LEU A 402 2.51 14.28 3.35
C LEU A 402 3.39 13.02 3.24
N ALA A 403 3.97 12.77 2.07
CA ALA A 403 4.83 11.63 1.82
C ALA A 403 6.21 11.78 2.48
N ALA A 404 6.65 13.00 2.82
CA ALA A 404 7.87 13.23 3.56
C ALA A 404 7.70 13.04 5.08
N GLN A 405 6.47 13.14 5.61
CA GLN A 405 6.20 13.06 7.05
C GLN A 405 6.67 11.74 7.70
N PRO A 406 6.43 10.55 7.12
CA PRO A 406 6.88 9.29 7.71
C PRO A 406 8.40 9.19 7.85
N PHE A 407 9.19 9.79 6.97
CA PHE A 407 10.65 9.77 7.12
C PHE A 407 11.08 10.38 8.46
N VAL A 408 10.37 11.41 8.91
CA VAL A 408 10.65 12.05 10.19
C VAL A 408 9.99 11.28 11.35
N ALA A 409 8.71 10.94 11.22
CA ALA A 409 7.97 10.30 12.33
C ALA A 409 8.55 8.92 12.68
N ASP A 410 8.85 8.10 11.68
CA ASP A 410 9.45 6.77 11.88
C ASP A 410 10.88 6.91 12.46
N TYR A 411 11.64 7.94 12.03
CA TYR A 411 12.97 8.22 12.60
C TYR A 411 12.89 8.63 14.08
N LEU A 412 11.92 9.46 14.45
CA LEU A 412 11.70 9.86 15.84
C LEU A 412 11.25 8.68 16.71
N GLN A 413 10.45 7.76 16.15
CA GLN A 413 10.08 6.52 16.81
C GLN A 413 11.31 5.64 17.06
N ASP A 414 12.14 5.39 16.03
CA ASP A 414 13.39 4.63 16.16
C ASP A 414 14.34 5.28 17.18
N LEU A 415 14.45 6.60 17.16
CA LEU A 415 15.29 7.36 18.08
C LEU A 415 14.80 7.25 19.52
N ALA A 416 13.48 7.22 19.77
CA ALA A 416 12.94 7.05 21.11
C ALA A 416 13.26 5.67 21.73
N GLU A 417 13.46 4.65 20.90
CA GLU A 417 13.88 3.32 21.34
C GLU A 417 15.40 3.24 21.61
N GLN A 418 16.19 4.01 20.86
CA GLN A 418 17.66 3.94 20.88
C GLN A 418 18.31 4.98 21.82
N ASP A 419 17.71 6.15 21.93
CA ASP A 419 18.21 7.28 22.72
C ASP A 419 17.42 7.43 24.03
N ARG A 420 18.13 7.34 25.15
CA ARG A 420 17.55 7.38 26.49
C ARG A 420 16.91 8.73 26.83
N GLU A 421 17.47 9.85 26.35
CA GLU A 421 16.92 11.18 26.61
C GLU A 421 15.62 11.38 25.84
N ILE A 422 15.61 11.06 24.55
CA ILE A 422 14.40 11.14 23.71
C ILE A 422 13.33 10.19 24.24
N GLY A 423 13.69 8.95 24.57
CA GLY A 423 12.78 7.99 25.20
C GLY A 423 12.15 8.53 26.49
N GLN A 424 12.91 9.23 27.34
CA GLN A 424 12.37 9.85 28.56
C GLN A 424 11.40 11.01 28.28
N ILE A 425 11.65 11.81 27.24
CA ILE A 425 10.73 12.87 26.82
C ILE A 425 9.37 12.26 26.46
N LEU A 426 9.38 11.23 25.61
CA LEU A 426 8.15 10.55 25.20
C LEU A 426 7.47 9.87 26.39
N VAL A 427 8.21 9.15 27.25
CA VAL A 427 7.62 8.49 28.43
C VAL A 427 6.98 9.48 29.41
N ARG A 428 7.50 10.71 29.53
CA ARG A 428 6.99 11.71 30.50
C ARG A 428 5.83 12.54 29.97
N ALA A 429 5.70 12.73 28.66
CA ALA A 429 4.65 13.56 28.09
C ALA A 429 3.24 13.08 28.51
N GLU A 430 2.37 13.99 28.94
CA GLU A 430 0.97 13.67 29.28
C GLU A 430 0.01 14.28 28.27
N ARG A 431 0.37 15.46 27.74
CA ARG A 431 -0.36 16.20 26.72
C ARG A 431 0.50 16.36 25.47
N ILE A 432 0.05 15.78 24.37
CA ILE A 432 0.75 15.76 23.08
C ILE A 432 -0.05 16.56 22.06
N LEU A 433 0.63 17.47 21.35
CA LEU A 433 0.08 18.14 20.17
C LEU A 433 0.76 17.61 18.90
N ILE A 434 -0.03 17.33 17.87
CA ILE A 434 0.42 17.00 16.52
C ILE A 434 -0.14 18.07 15.58
N ASP A 435 0.70 18.97 15.13
CA ASP A 435 0.33 20.13 14.31
C ASP A 435 0.76 19.89 12.85
N ASN A 436 -0.23 19.75 11.96
CA ASN A 436 -0.03 19.50 10.52
C ASN A 436 0.73 18.17 10.21
N GLY A 437 0.54 17.15 11.05
CA GLY A 437 1.13 15.80 10.90
C GLY A 437 0.14 14.76 10.36
N ASP A 438 -0.75 15.13 9.45
CA ASP A 438 -1.93 14.33 9.04
C ASP A 438 -1.59 12.92 8.55
N ALA A 439 -0.40 12.67 7.98
CA ALA A 439 0.00 11.36 7.50
C ALA A 439 0.59 10.43 8.57
N VAL A 440 0.88 10.96 9.76
CA VAL A 440 1.69 10.28 10.79
C VAL A 440 1.13 10.38 12.21
N ILE A 441 -0.13 10.82 12.37
CA ILE A 441 -0.74 11.01 13.70
C ILE A 441 -0.59 9.75 14.57
N SER A 442 -0.91 8.58 14.04
CA SER A 442 -0.81 7.31 14.79
C SER A 442 0.63 6.93 15.15
N THR A 443 1.62 7.24 14.32
CA THR A 443 3.05 7.05 14.63
C THR A 443 3.49 7.95 15.79
N CYS A 444 2.97 9.18 15.86
CA CYS A 444 3.31 10.15 16.89
C CYS A 444 2.63 9.89 18.24
N VAL A 445 1.72 8.93 18.34
CA VAL A 445 0.98 8.58 19.57
C VAL A 445 1.62 7.37 20.25
N PRO A 446 2.22 7.51 21.44
CA PRO A 446 2.70 6.37 22.21
C PRO A 446 1.53 5.58 22.79
N PHE A 447 1.47 4.29 22.48
CA PHE A 447 0.44 3.36 22.94
C PHE A 447 0.92 2.56 24.17
N ASP A 448 1.40 3.28 25.19
CA ASP A 448 1.94 2.71 26.44
C ASP A 448 1.05 2.98 27.66
N ARG A 449 0.38 4.14 27.68
CA ARG A 449 -0.52 4.59 28.75
C ARG A 449 -1.52 5.63 28.24
N PRO A 450 -2.62 5.91 28.96
CA PRO A 450 -3.56 6.95 28.57
C PRO A 450 -2.93 8.35 28.59
N ARG A 451 -3.02 9.10 27.48
CA ARG A 451 -2.47 10.46 27.30
C ARG A 451 -3.50 11.35 26.62
N GLU A 452 -3.45 12.65 26.86
CA GLU A 452 -4.23 13.61 26.07
C GLU A 452 -3.51 13.87 24.76
N VAL A 453 -4.15 13.54 23.63
CA VAL A 453 -3.60 13.79 22.30
C VAL A 453 -4.50 14.74 21.56
N VAL A 454 -3.91 15.79 21.00
CA VAL A 454 -4.58 16.75 20.15
C VAL A 454 -3.89 16.76 18.80
N ALA A 455 -4.64 16.55 17.72
CA ALA A 455 -4.14 16.66 16.35
C ALA A 455 -4.86 17.80 15.62
N HIS A 456 -4.10 18.75 15.10
CA HIS A 456 -4.61 19.76 14.18
C HIS A 456 -4.56 19.23 12.75
N ILE A 457 -5.73 19.19 12.12
CA ILE A 457 -5.97 18.55 10.83
C ILE A 457 -5.97 19.61 9.73
N SER A 458 -5.12 19.39 8.73
CA SER A 458 -5.04 20.17 7.49
C SER A 458 -5.47 19.34 6.27
N HIS A 459 -5.34 18.00 6.35
CA HIS A 459 -5.64 17.07 5.25
C HIS A 459 -6.67 16.02 5.70
N PRO A 460 -7.98 16.34 5.61
CA PRO A 460 -9.04 15.51 6.14
C PRO A 460 -9.06 14.03 5.68
N PRO A 461 -8.79 13.69 4.40
CA PRO A 461 -8.76 12.30 3.97
C PRO A 461 -7.73 11.44 4.71
N PHE A 462 -6.54 12.01 4.99
CA PHE A 462 -5.50 11.35 5.77
C PHE A 462 -5.87 11.25 7.24
N ALA A 463 -6.49 12.30 7.81
CA ALA A 463 -6.99 12.24 9.18
C ALA A 463 -8.03 11.14 9.38
N CYS A 464 -8.95 10.91 8.42
CA CYS A 464 -9.85 9.76 8.48
C CYS A 464 -9.08 8.43 8.55
N LYS A 465 -8.03 8.26 7.73
CA LYS A 465 -7.18 7.05 7.78
C LYS A 465 -6.43 6.90 9.10
N GLN A 466 -5.91 7.99 9.66
CA GLN A 466 -5.25 7.97 10.96
C GLN A 466 -6.23 7.62 12.09
N ALA A 467 -7.44 8.17 12.10
CA ALA A 467 -8.46 7.84 13.09
C ALA A 467 -8.85 6.35 13.01
N GLN A 468 -8.99 5.81 11.80
CA GLN A 468 -9.23 4.39 11.56
C GLN A 468 -8.07 3.50 12.07
N GLN A 469 -6.82 3.94 11.87
CA GLN A 469 -5.62 3.25 12.37
C GLN A 469 -5.53 3.28 13.90
N LEU A 470 -5.77 4.44 14.53
CA LEU A 470 -5.81 4.59 15.99
C LEU A 470 -6.88 3.65 16.59
N TRP A 471 -8.07 3.59 15.98
CA TRP A 471 -9.10 2.66 16.40
C TRP A 471 -8.63 1.21 16.32
N THR A 472 -8.01 0.80 15.20
CA THR A 472 -7.49 -0.58 15.04
C THR A 472 -6.50 -0.94 16.14
N VAL A 473 -5.53 -0.05 16.44
CA VAL A 473 -4.55 -0.29 17.51
C VAL A 473 -5.22 -0.39 18.88
N CYS A 474 -6.11 0.54 19.23
CA CYS A 474 -6.83 0.50 20.50
C CYS A 474 -7.70 -0.75 20.64
N ALA A 475 -8.26 -1.22 19.53
CA ALA A 475 -9.12 -2.37 19.49
C ALA A 475 -8.34 -3.70 19.65
N GLU A 476 -7.14 -3.80 19.04
CA GLU A 476 -6.20 -4.91 19.23
C GLU A 476 -5.67 -4.98 20.66
N LEU A 477 -5.35 -3.83 21.25
CA LEU A 477 -4.85 -3.73 22.63
C LEU A 477 -5.96 -3.77 23.69
N GLN A 478 -7.23 -3.67 23.29
CA GLN A 478 -8.39 -3.51 24.17
C GLN A 478 -8.22 -2.33 25.14
N ARG A 479 -7.89 -1.14 24.60
CA ARG A 479 -7.62 0.11 25.34
C ARG A 479 -8.42 1.27 24.76
N TRP A 480 -9.73 1.25 24.97
CA TRP A 480 -10.67 2.25 24.42
C TRP A 480 -10.48 3.63 25.04
N GLU A 481 -10.07 3.68 26.31
CA GLU A 481 -9.82 4.91 27.05
C GLU A 481 -8.65 5.74 26.48
N TRP A 482 -7.81 5.14 25.63
CA TRP A 482 -6.75 5.84 24.91
C TRP A 482 -7.32 6.59 23.69
N LEU A 483 -8.29 5.99 23.00
CA LEU A 483 -8.98 6.62 21.89
C LEU A 483 -9.84 7.80 22.36
N GLU A 484 -10.54 7.66 23.49
CA GLU A 484 -11.37 8.71 24.10
C GLU A 484 -10.58 9.99 24.47
N ARG A 485 -9.28 9.85 24.73
CA ARG A 485 -8.40 10.98 25.05
C ARG A 485 -7.73 11.61 23.83
N THR A 486 -8.09 11.16 22.63
CA THR A 486 -7.56 11.68 21.38
C THR A 486 -8.58 12.59 20.69
N ARG A 487 -8.16 13.78 20.29
CA ARG A 487 -9.00 14.82 19.69
C ARG A 487 -8.41 15.35 18.40
N PHE A 488 -9.17 15.26 17.31
CA PHE A 488 -8.84 15.78 16.00
C PHE A 488 -9.64 17.08 15.79
N MET A 489 -8.93 18.17 15.51
CA MET A 489 -9.49 19.49 15.32
C MET A 489 -9.09 20.02 13.95
N LEU A 490 -10.07 20.39 13.13
CA LEU A 490 -9.79 21.11 11.88
C LEU A 490 -9.13 22.45 12.21
N SER A 491 -8.03 22.77 11.52
CA SER A 491 -7.27 24.02 11.70
C SER A 491 -8.11 25.25 11.34
N SER A 492 -9.00 25.69 12.24
CA SER A 492 -9.75 26.94 12.09
C SER A 492 -10.14 27.62 13.41
N ALA A 493 -9.80 27.06 14.57
CA ALA A 493 -10.11 27.68 15.86
C ALA A 493 -8.87 27.81 16.75
N THR A 494 -8.48 29.06 16.97
CA THR A 494 -7.58 29.49 18.04
C THR A 494 -8.12 29.07 19.42
N SER A 495 -7.76 27.89 19.92
CA SER A 495 -7.83 27.60 21.35
C SER A 495 -6.62 28.22 22.04
N GLN A 496 -6.74 29.50 22.38
CA GLN A 496 -5.65 30.34 22.90
C GLN A 496 -5.16 29.99 24.33
N SER A 497 -5.52 28.83 24.91
CA SER A 497 -5.25 28.53 26.32
C SER A 497 -4.69 27.14 26.63
N GLU A 498 -4.40 26.29 25.65
CA GLU A 498 -3.82 24.97 25.92
C GLU A 498 -2.29 24.97 25.81
N SER A 499 -1.64 24.27 26.75
CA SER A 499 -0.19 24.06 26.76
C SER A 499 0.14 22.56 26.82
N TYR A 500 1.14 22.16 26.04
CA TYR A 500 1.50 20.77 25.80
C TYR A 500 2.90 20.44 26.31
N ASP A 501 3.12 19.18 26.71
CA ASP A 501 4.41 18.68 27.17
C ASP A 501 5.33 18.31 26.00
N LEU A 502 4.72 17.81 24.92
CA LEU A 502 5.38 17.40 23.69
C LEU A 502 4.60 17.90 22.48
N VAL A 503 5.28 18.48 21.51
CA VAL A 503 4.67 18.92 20.25
C VAL A 503 5.43 18.36 19.06
N TYR A 504 4.71 17.74 18.12
CA TYR A 504 5.21 17.45 16.76
C TYR A 504 4.61 18.51 15.84
N ALA A 505 5.45 19.31 15.17
CA ALA A 505 5.00 20.44 14.39
C ALA A 505 5.63 20.44 12.99
N TRP A 506 4.79 20.47 11.96
CA TRP A 506 5.24 20.49 10.56
C TRP A 506 4.81 21.78 9.87
N LEU A 507 5.76 22.61 9.45
CA LEU A 507 5.44 23.80 8.67
C LEU A 507 4.95 23.38 7.26
N PRO A 508 3.80 23.86 6.77
CA PRO A 508 3.35 23.56 5.41
C PRO A 508 4.35 24.01 4.35
N TYR A 509 4.57 23.21 3.31
CA TYR A 509 5.49 23.50 2.20
C TYR A 509 5.12 24.81 1.48
N ALA A 510 3.83 25.14 1.42
CA ALA A 510 3.35 26.39 0.84
C ALA A 510 3.83 27.65 1.59
N GLU A 511 4.22 27.51 2.86
CA GLU A 511 4.66 28.59 3.73
C GLU A 511 6.19 28.70 3.82
N PHE A 512 6.93 27.75 3.22
CA PHE A 512 8.40 27.69 3.34
C PHE A 512 9.09 28.98 2.94
N GLU A 513 8.57 29.70 1.96
CA GLU A 513 9.17 30.95 1.47
C GLU A 513 8.67 32.21 2.20
N GLN A 514 7.63 32.11 3.03
CA GLN A 514 6.97 33.26 3.64
C GLN A 514 7.55 33.56 5.03
N THR A 515 8.52 34.47 5.10
CA THR A 515 9.22 34.80 6.37
C THR A 515 8.27 35.29 7.47
N SER A 516 7.32 36.18 7.16
CA SER A 516 6.36 36.68 8.14
C SER A 516 5.46 35.58 8.72
N THR A 517 5.06 34.64 7.87
CA THR A 517 4.22 33.49 8.24
C THR A 517 5.00 32.54 9.14
N LEU A 518 6.26 32.25 8.80
CA LEU A 518 7.16 31.45 9.64
C LEU A 518 7.34 32.08 11.03
N THR A 519 7.66 33.37 11.12
CA THR A 519 7.83 34.05 12.42
C THR A 519 6.55 34.02 13.25
N ALA A 520 5.39 34.25 12.63
CA ALA A 520 4.10 34.19 13.31
C ALA A 520 3.77 32.78 13.81
N TRP A 521 4.02 31.77 12.98
CA TRP A 521 3.81 30.36 13.30
C TRP A 521 4.71 29.91 14.46
N VAL A 522 6.01 30.21 14.39
CA VAL A 522 6.96 29.88 15.47
C VAL A 522 6.58 30.57 16.79
N ARG A 523 6.13 31.83 16.74
CA ARG A 523 5.66 32.54 17.95
C ARG A 523 4.42 31.88 18.55
N ALA A 524 3.46 31.48 17.71
CA ALA A 524 2.26 30.78 18.15
C ALA A 524 2.62 29.40 18.74
N LEU A 525 3.55 28.67 18.11
CA LEU A 525 4.06 27.40 18.60
C LEU A 525 4.72 27.56 19.97
N ALA A 526 5.59 28.55 20.15
CA ALA A 526 6.27 28.83 21.42
C ALA A 526 5.29 29.05 22.59
N GLN A 527 4.15 29.70 22.31
CA GLN A 527 3.11 29.97 23.30
C GLN A 527 2.36 28.70 23.76
N ARG A 528 2.31 27.66 22.93
CA ARG A 528 1.60 26.40 23.18
C ARG A 528 2.42 25.35 23.96
N ILE A 529 3.70 25.58 24.23
CA ILE A 529 4.57 24.60 24.89
C ILE A 529 4.67 24.93 26.37
N LYS A 530 4.58 23.96 27.28
CA LYS A 530 4.84 24.23 28.71
C LYS A 530 6.33 24.54 28.95
N THR A 531 6.64 25.24 30.04
CA THR A 531 8.03 25.32 30.53
C THR A 531 8.59 23.91 30.77
N GLY A 532 9.77 23.62 30.25
CA GLY A 532 10.37 22.28 30.23
C GLY A 532 9.84 21.33 29.14
N GLY A 533 8.83 21.76 28.36
CA GLY A 533 8.25 20.99 27.27
C GLY A 533 9.16 20.94 26.04
N ASN A 534 8.99 19.89 25.23
CA ASN A 534 9.84 19.58 24.08
C ASN A 534 9.06 19.65 22.78
N VAL A 535 9.74 19.98 21.69
CA VAL A 535 9.15 20.08 20.36
C VAL A 535 10.06 19.49 19.30
N PHE A 536 9.47 18.67 18.45
CA PHE A 536 10.05 18.26 17.18
C PHE A 536 9.44 19.08 16.05
N VAL A 537 10.23 19.97 15.46
CA VAL A 537 9.81 20.89 14.39
C VAL A 537 10.38 20.44 13.07
N VAL A 538 9.57 20.40 12.02
CA VAL A 538 10.03 20.20 10.65
C VAL A 538 9.73 21.42 9.80
N GLY A 539 10.75 21.95 9.13
CA GLY A 539 10.61 23.12 8.26
C GLY A 539 11.89 23.42 7.47
N PRO A 540 11.96 24.57 6.78
CA PRO A 540 13.19 25.00 6.11
C PRO A 540 14.31 25.27 7.13
N ALA A 541 15.57 25.12 6.74
CA ALA A 541 16.74 25.29 7.62
C ALA A 541 16.73 26.61 8.43
N ARG A 542 16.20 27.69 7.86
CA ARG A 542 16.07 29.01 8.53
C ARG A 542 15.12 29.03 9.73
N THR A 543 14.28 28.00 9.90
CA THR A 543 13.38 27.86 11.07
C THR A 543 14.17 27.82 12.37
N GLY A 544 15.41 27.30 12.39
CA GLY A 544 16.25 27.24 13.60
C GLY A 544 16.52 28.62 14.23
N ASP A 545 16.71 29.65 13.40
CA ASP A 545 16.95 31.02 13.88
C ASP A 545 15.69 31.63 14.48
N GLU A 546 14.53 31.41 13.85
CA GLU A 546 13.23 31.88 14.35
C GLU A 546 12.87 31.21 15.68
N LEU A 547 13.11 29.90 15.81
CA LEU A 547 12.90 29.15 17.06
C LEU A 547 13.72 29.75 18.20
N SER A 548 14.99 30.08 17.93
CA SER A 548 15.89 30.69 18.91
C SER A 548 15.40 32.10 19.30
N ARG A 549 14.94 32.92 18.34
CA ARG A 549 14.36 34.25 18.60
C ARG A 549 13.07 34.20 19.42
N ALA A 550 12.29 33.13 19.30
CA ALA A 550 11.10 32.90 20.09
C ALA A 550 11.38 32.34 21.50
N GLY A 551 12.66 32.20 21.89
CA GLY A 551 13.06 31.74 23.21
C GLY A 551 13.04 30.22 23.39
N LEU A 552 13.01 29.45 22.30
CA LEU A 552 13.14 28.00 22.35
C LEU A 552 14.62 27.61 22.24
N GLN A 553 15.10 26.85 23.22
CA GLN A 553 16.46 26.34 23.23
C GLN A 553 16.58 25.20 22.22
N ARG A 554 17.42 25.38 21.20
CA ARG A 554 17.74 24.32 20.24
C ARG A 554 18.65 23.26 20.87
N CYS A 555 18.17 22.02 20.91
CA CYS A 555 18.89 20.87 21.43
C CYS A 555 19.76 20.26 20.31
N TRP A 556 19.16 19.97 19.17
CA TRP A 556 19.85 19.49 17.96
C TRP A 556 19.01 19.77 16.70
N GLU A 557 19.63 19.64 15.54
CA GLU A 557 18.98 19.69 14.24
C GLU A 557 19.62 18.68 13.27
N GLU A 558 18.83 18.12 12.36
CA GLU A 558 19.29 17.17 11.35
C GLU A 558 18.58 17.42 10.02
N ALA A 559 19.33 17.37 8.92
CA ALA A 559 18.72 17.50 7.60
C ALA A 559 17.93 16.23 7.29
N VAL A 560 16.67 16.35 6.84
CA VAL A 560 15.81 15.17 6.62
C VAL A 560 16.40 14.23 5.55
N GLU A 561 17.18 14.78 4.62
CA GLU A 561 17.90 14.00 3.60
C GLU A 561 18.99 13.07 4.16
N ARG A 562 19.45 13.29 5.39
CA ARG A 562 20.48 12.50 6.08
C ARG A 562 19.89 11.44 7.00
N LEU A 563 18.56 11.43 7.19
CA LEU A 563 17.93 10.47 8.08
C LEU A 563 18.03 9.03 7.51
N PRO A 564 18.30 8.02 8.36
CA PRO A 564 18.36 6.62 7.92
C PRO A 564 17.08 6.15 7.23
N THR A 565 15.92 6.66 7.64
CA THR A 565 14.61 6.37 7.04
C THR A 565 14.52 6.81 5.58
N PHE A 566 15.02 8.01 5.24
CA PHE A 566 15.09 8.47 3.86
C PHE A 566 16.19 7.76 3.07
N ALA A 567 17.34 7.47 3.69
CA ALA A 567 18.38 6.65 3.07
C ALA A 567 17.85 5.25 2.69
N MET A 568 17.06 4.62 3.56
CA MET A 568 16.39 3.36 3.27
C MET A 568 15.42 3.49 2.08
N HIS A 569 14.62 4.56 2.04
CA HIS A 569 13.73 4.82 0.91
C HIS A 569 14.49 4.95 -0.42
N LYS A 570 15.68 5.57 -0.42
CA LYS A 570 16.53 5.67 -1.62
C LYS A 570 17.10 4.34 -2.11
N THR A 571 17.07 3.28 -1.30
CA THR A 571 17.41 1.93 -1.80
C THR A 571 16.34 1.39 -2.75
N ILE A 572 15.09 1.84 -2.57
CA ILE A 572 13.94 1.53 -3.41
C ILE A 572 13.86 2.54 -4.58
N LEU A 573 13.94 3.84 -4.29
CA LEU A 573 13.87 4.94 -5.27
C LEU A 573 15.14 5.80 -5.24
N PRO A 574 16.21 5.41 -5.97
CA PRO A 574 17.51 6.09 -5.89
C PRO A 574 17.51 7.58 -6.28
N LYS A 575 16.56 7.97 -7.13
CA LYS A 575 16.40 9.34 -7.65
C LYS A 575 15.55 10.25 -6.76
N ALA A 576 14.90 9.71 -5.73
CA ALA A 576 14.03 10.47 -4.85
C ALA A 576 14.77 11.67 -4.24
N LYS A 577 14.11 12.84 -4.26
CA LYS A 577 14.58 14.08 -3.65
C LYS A 577 13.56 14.59 -2.65
N LEU A 578 14.02 15.27 -1.60
CA LEU A 578 13.15 15.98 -0.68
C LEU A 578 13.05 17.46 -1.08
N ARG A 579 12.11 18.19 -0.48
CA ARG A 579 12.10 19.65 -0.53
C ARG A 579 13.45 20.18 -0.02
N SER A 580 14.06 21.08 -0.79
CA SER A 580 15.37 21.65 -0.45
C SER A 580 15.37 22.30 0.94
N GLY A 581 16.38 22.00 1.74
CA GLY A 581 16.56 22.57 3.08
C GLY A 581 15.58 22.05 4.14
N LEU A 582 14.83 20.98 3.86
CA LEU A 582 13.95 20.35 4.84
C LEU A 582 14.77 19.81 6.03
N THR A 583 14.51 20.34 7.21
CA THR A 583 15.30 20.10 8.43
C THR A 583 14.37 19.76 9.59
N LEU A 584 14.77 18.77 10.38
CA LEU A 584 14.16 18.39 11.64
C LEU A 584 14.93 19.07 12.79
N PHE A 585 14.23 19.73 13.69
CA PHE A 585 14.78 20.38 14.87
C PHE A 585 14.17 19.75 16.12
N HIS A 586 15.00 19.50 17.13
CA HIS A 586 14.54 19.28 18.50
C HIS A 586 14.83 20.53 19.32
N VAL A 587 13.79 21.11 19.90
CA VAL A 587 13.91 22.30 20.76
C VAL A 587 13.15 22.10 22.07
N ARG A 588 13.57 22.83 23.10
CA ARG A 588 12.96 22.82 24.43
C ARG A 588 12.60 24.23 24.87
N ARG A 589 11.45 24.40 25.52
CA ARG A 589 11.11 25.65 26.20
C ARG A 589 11.79 25.68 27.57
N ALA A 590 12.69 26.63 27.77
CA ALA A 590 13.40 26.82 29.04
C ALA A 590 12.46 27.28 30.16
#